data_AF-A0A3Q7TTV4-F1
#
_entry.id   AF-A0A3Q7TTV4-F1
#
_cell.length_a   1.000
_cell.length_b   1.000
_cell.length_c   1.000
_cell.angle_alpha   90.00
_cell.angle_beta   90.00
_cell.angle_gamma   90.00
#
_symmetry.space_group_name_H-M   'P 1'
#
loop_
_entity.id
_entity.type
_entity.pdbx_description
1 polymer ?
#
loop_
_entity_poly.entity_id
_entity_poly.type
_entity_poly.pdbx_seq_one_letter_code
_entity_poly.pdbx_strand_id
1 'polypeptide(L)'
;MALPRLTGALRSFSNVTKQDNYNEEVADLKVKRSKLHEQILDLDVTWKKIVTFLNEKLEKSEIQSVNEDLNDILQAAKQIEVTVHSRRGKLDGEEENEKKRRAFDRFRALR
;
A
#
# COMPACT_ATOMS: atom_id res chain seq x y z
N MET A 1 12.00 14.92 14.57
CA MET A 1 11.12 16.02 15.05
C MET A 1 11.39 16.23 16.54
N ALA A 2 12.33 17.10 16.92
CA ALA A 2 12.69 17.26 18.33
C ALA A 2 12.93 18.74 18.67
N LEU A 3 11.98 19.60 18.30
CA LEU A 3 11.95 20.98 18.80
C LEU A 3 11.02 21.04 20.02
N PRO A 4 11.44 21.68 21.12
CA PRO A 4 10.60 21.82 22.30
C PRO A 4 9.39 22.69 21.94
N ARG A 5 8.21 22.07 21.88
CA ARG A 5 6.93 22.72 21.60
C ARG A 5 6.14 22.81 22.90
N LEU A 6 5.67 24.01 23.25
CA LEU A 6 4.77 24.23 24.39
C LEU A 6 3.55 23.30 24.34
N THR A 7 2.97 23.13 23.14
CA THR A 7 1.86 22.20 22.88
C THR A 7 2.23 20.73 23.06
N GLY A 8 3.51 20.37 22.88
CA GLY A 8 4.05 19.04 23.16
C GLY A 8 4.16 18.77 24.67
N ALA A 9 4.65 19.74 25.44
CA ALA A 9 4.73 19.64 26.90
C ALA A 9 3.34 19.56 27.55
N LEU A 10 2.40 20.42 27.15
CA LEU A 10 1.00 20.34 27.61
C LEU A 10 0.37 18.97 27.30
N ARG A 11 0.65 18.41 26.11
CA ARG A 11 0.16 17.08 25.72
C ARG A 11 0.80 15.96 26.55
N SER A 12 2.08 16.04 26.91
CA SER A 12 2.73 15.03 27.76
C SER A 12 2.24 15.05 29.21
N PHE A 13 1.84 16.20 29.74
CA PHE A 13 1.25 16.28 31.10
C PHE A 13 -0.15 15.67 31.18
N SER A 14 -0.98 15.84 30.14
CA SER A 14 -2.39 15.40 30.16
C SER A 14 -2.62 14.02 29.50
N ASN A 15 -1.74 13.56 28.60
CA ASN A 15 -1.91 12.32 27.81
C ASN A 15 -0.66 11.41 27.92
N VAL A 16 -0.27 11.04 29.14
CA VAL A 16 0.87 10.13 29.41
C VAL A 16 0.76 8.79 28.66
N THR A 17 -0.46 8.34 28.32
CA THR A 17 -0.71 7.07 27.63
C THR A 17 -0.74 7.12 26.10
N LYS A 18 -0.70 8.31 25.47
CA LYS A 18 -0.84 8.43 23.99
C LYS A 18 0.44 8.79 23.25
N GLN A 19 1.52 9.12 23.96
CA GLN A 19 2.80 9.47 23.32
C GLN A 19 3.43 8.28 22.57
N ASP A 20 3.24 7.05 23.05
CA ASP A 20 3.72 5.83 22.38
C ASP A 20 2.73 5.25 21.35
N ASN A 21 1.53 5.82 21.25
CA ASN A 21 0.49 5.32 20.32
C ASN A 21 0.76 5.70 18.85
N TYR A 22 1.84 6.40 18.55
CA TYR A 22 2.22 6.74 17.17
C TYR A 22 2.76 5.54 16.36
N ASN A 23 2.99 4.38 16.98
CA ASN A 23 3.19 3.12 16.25
C ASN A 23 1.94 2.67 15.46
N GLU A 24 0.78 3.29 15.72
CA GLU A 24 -0.47 3.08 14.99
C GLU A 24 -0.41 3.65 13.55
N GLU A 25 0.51 4.57 13.24
CA GLU A 25 0.64 5.16 11.89
C GLU A 25 0.90 4.10 10.79
N VAL A 26 1.69 3.06 11.07
CA VAL A 26 1.97 2.01 10.07
C VAL A 26 0.75 1.10 9.86
N ALA A 27 0.03 0.76 10.93
CA ALA A 27 -1.20 -0.03 10.86
C ALA A 27 -2.31 0.74 10.12
N ASP A 28 -2.46 2.02 10.42
CA ASP A 28 -3.40 2.92 9.75
C ASP A 28 -3.06 3.13 8.27
N LEU A 29 -1.78 3.26 7.93
CA LEU A 29 -1.35 3.37 6.53
C LEU A 29 -1.61 2.06 5.76
N LYS A 30 -1.46 0.89 6.40
CA LYS A 30 -1.81 -0.41 5.80
C LYS A 30 -3.31 -0.50 5.52
N VAL A 31 -4.15 -0.08 6.47
CA VAL A 31 -5.62 -0.04 6.31
C VAL A 31 -6.03 0.95 5.20
N LYS A 32 -5.46 2.16 5.19
CA LYS A 32 -5.72 3.16 4.14
C LYS A 32 -5.30 2.67 2.74
N ARG A 33 -4.15 2.00 2.63
CA ARG A 33 -3.68 1.39 1.37
C ARG A 33 -4.62 0.29 0.86
N SER A 34 -5.16 -0.55 1.77
CA SER A 34 -6.15 -1.57 1.41
C SER A 34 -7.46 -0.96 0.89
N LYS A 35 -7.97 0.08 1.57
CA LYS A 35 -9.22 0.76 1.18
C LYS A 35 -9.11 1.47 -0.17
N LEU A 36 -7.94 2.01 -0.51
CA LEU A 36 -7.69 2.63 -1.83
C LEU A 36 -7.82 1.62 -2.98
N HIS A 37 -7.45 0.35 -2.79
CA HIS A 37 -7.60 -0.67 -3.82
C HIS A 37 -9.07 -0.94 -4.16
N GLU A 38 -9.96 -0.90 -3.16
CA GLU A 38 -11.41 -1.08 -3.37
C GLU A 38 -12.02 0.10 -4.12
N GLN A 39 -11.52 1.33 -3.89
CA GLN A 39 -11.98 2.53 -4.58
C GLN A 39 -11.54 2.61 -6.05
N ILE A 40 -10.40 1.99 -6.40
CA ILE A 40 -9.89 1.96 -7.78
C ILE A 40 -10.78 1.11 -8.70
N LEU A 41 -11.56 0.16 -8.15
CA LEU A 41 -12.51 -0.64 -8.92
C LEU A 41 -13.68 0.19 -9.50
N ASP A 42 -13.88 1.41 -9.02
CA ASP A 42 -14.95 2.31 -9.43
C ASP A 42 -14.52 3.32 -10.52
N LEU A 43 -13.35 3.12 -11.15
CA LEU A 43 -12.96 3.94 -12.29
C LEU A 43 -13.89 3.67 -13.49
N ASP A 44 -14.53 4.72 -13.98
CA ASP A 44 -15.45 4.66 -15.12
C ASP A 44 -14.78 4.20 -16.43
N VAL A 45 -13.45 4.34 -16.53
CA VAL A 45 -12.68 3.89 -17.71
C VAL A 45 -12.12 2.50 -17.47
N THR A 46 -12.68 1.51 -18.16
CA THR A 46 -12.19 0.12 -18.15
C THR A 46 -11.25 -0.14 -19.33
N TRP A 47 -10.37 -1.15 -19.20
CA TRP A 47 -9.51 -1.59 -20.30
C TRP A 47 -10.29 -1.90 -21.58
N LYS A 48 -11.48 -2.51 -21.44
CA LYS A 48 -12.40 -2.74 -22.57
C LYS A 48 -12.81 -1.44 -23.26
N LYS A 49 -13.20 -0.40 -22.51
CA LYS A 49 -13.58 0.91 -23.07
C LYS A 49 -12.41 1.53 -23.85
N ILE A 50 -11.17 1.41 -23.35
CA ILE A 50 -9.97 1.91 -24.02
C ILE A 50 -9.74 1.17 -25.36
N VAL A 51 -9.75 -0.16 -25.34
CA VAL A 51 -9.51 -0.98 -26.55
C VAL A 51 -10.62 -0.75 -27.59
N THR A 52 -11.89 -0.67 -27.17
CA THR A 52 -13.00 -0.34 -28.07
C THR A 52 -12.82 1.03 -28.70
N PHE A 53 -12.50 2.05 -27.90
CA PHE A 53 -12.25 3.41 -28.40
C PHE A 53 -11.11 3.46 -29.43
N LEU A 54 -10.01 2.75 -29.18
CA LEU A 54 -8.88 2.70 -30.11
C LEU A 54 -9.27 2.00 -31.42
N ASN A 55 -9.99 0.88 -31.35
CA ASN A 55 -10.47 0.16 -32.54
C ASN A 55 -11.48 0.96 -33.37
N GLU A 56 -12.25 1.86 -32.75
CA GLU A 56 -13.22 2.72 -33.44
C GLU A 56 -12.58 3.96 -34.09
N LYS A 57 -11.41 4.40 -33.60
CA LYS A 57 -10.79 5.67 -34.00
C LYS A 57 -9.54 5.53 -34.87
N LEU A 58 -8.83 4.40 -34.77
CA LEU A 58 -7.62 4.15 -35.54
C LEU A 58 -7.89 3.29 -36.77
N GLU A 59 -7.09 3.52 -37.82
CA GLU A 59 -7.05 2.64 -38.98
C GLU A 59 -6.32 1.32 -38.65
N LYS A 60 -6.62 0.24 -39.38
CA LYS A 60 -6.06 -1.10 -39.13
C LYS A 60 -4.52 -1.14 -39.20
N SER A 61 -3.91 -0.25 -39.98
CA SER A 61 -2.46 -0.07 -40.09
C SER A 61 -1.85 0.48 -38.80
N GLU A 62 -2.53 1.39 -38.12
CA GLU A 62 -2.06 2.02 -36.88
C GLU A 62 -2.35 1.12 -35.67
N ILE A 63 -3.47 0.38 -35.69
CA ILE A 63 -3.86 -0.57 -34.63
C ILE A 63 -2.76 -1.60 -34.36
N GLN A 64 -2.04 -2.06 -35.39
CA GLN A 64 -0.96 -3.05 -35.21
C GLN A 64 0.17 -2.51 -34.33
N SER A 65 0.63 -1.28 -34.60
CA SER A 65 1.68 -0.63 -33.79
C SER A 65 1.19 -0.34 -32.37
N VAL A 66 -0.04 0.17 -32.22
CA VAL A 66 -0.63 0.48 -30.91
C VAL A 66 -0.87 -0.80 -30.09
N ASN A 67 -1.07 -1.95 -30.72
CA ASN A 67 -1.22 -3.22 -30.00
C ASN A 67 0.07 -3.62 -29.28
N GLU A 68 1.24 -3.32 -29.85
CA GLU A 68 2.52 -3.54 -29.18
C GLU A 68 2.63 -2.65 -27.94
N ASP A 69 2.30 -1.36 -28.07
CA ASP A 69 2.26 -0.43 -26.94
C ASP A 69 1.26 -0.85 -25.85
N LEU A 70 0.07 -1.34 -26.23
CA LEU A 70 -0.93 -1.86 -25.29
C LEU A 70 -0.41 -3.10 -24.55
N ASN A 71 0.35 -3.97 -25.23
CA ASN A 71 0.97 -5.13 -24.59
C ASN A 71 2.06 -4.72 -23.59
N ASP A 72 2.86 -3.71 -23.92
CA ASP A 72 3.87 -3.17 -22.99
C ASP A 72 3.21 -2.58 -21.74
N ILE A 73 2.10 -1.86 -21.89
CA ILE A 73 1.31 -1.34 -20.77
C ILE A 73 0.77 -2.48 -19.90
N LEU A 74 0.24 -3.56 -20.51
CA LEU A 74 -0.23 -4.74 -19.77
C LEU A 74 0.91 -5.43 -19.02
N GLN A 75 2.09 -5.53 -19.63
CA GLN A 75 3.27 -6.13 -19.00
C GLN A 75 3.74 -5.28 -17.80
N ALA A 76 3.78 -3.96 -17.95
CA ALA A 76 4.11 -3.04 -16.85
C ALA A 76 3.08 -3.15 -15.71
N ALA A 77 1.78 -3.18 -16.02
CA ALA A 77 0.72 -3.35 -15.03
C ALA A 77 0.87 -4.66 -14.25
N LYS A 78 1.17 -5.77 -14.95
CA LYS A 78 1.43 -7.07 -14.33
C LYS A 78 2.63 -7.02 -13.37
N GLN A 79 3.71 -6.34 -13.75
CA GLN A 79 4.88 -6.20 -12.88
C GLN A 79 4.59 -5.38 -11.61
N ILE A 80 3.79 -4.32 -11.73
CA ILE A 80 3.34 -3.52 -10.59
C ILE A 80 2.50 -4.39 -9.64
N GLU A 81 1.53 -5.13 -10.17
CA GLU A 81 0.68 -6.01 -9.38
C GLU A 81 1.50 -7.09 -8.64
N VAL A 82 2.40 -7.78 -9.34
CA VAL A 82 3.26 -8.82 -8.76
C VAL A 82 4.17 -8.24 -7.66
N THR A 83 4.75 -7.06 -7.90
CA THR A 83 5.64 -6.40 -6.94
C THR A 83 4.88 -5.97 -5.69
N VAL A 84 3.65 -5.48 -5.83
CA VAL A 84 2.79 -5.09 -4.71
C VAL A 84 2.37 -6.32 -3.88
N HIS A 85 1.97 -7.41 -4.53
CA HIS A 85 1.60 -8.65 -3.84
C HIS A 85 2.78 -9.27 -3.07
N SER A 86 3.98 -9.30 -3.67
CA SER A 86 5.19 -9.81 -3.01
C SER A 86 5.61 -8.98 -1.79
N ARG A 87 5.47 -7.65 -1.84
CA ARG A 87 5.77 -6.78 -0.68
C ARG A 87 4.77 -6.97 0.46
N ARG A 88 3.49 -7.26 0.15
CA ARG A 88 2.47 -7.55 1.16
C ARG A 88 2.83 -8.81 1.97
N GLY A 89 3.15 -9.90 1.28
CA GLY A 89 3.51 -11.17 1.92
C GLY A 89 4.78 -11.09 2.80
N LYS A 90 5.77 -10.28 2.43
CA LYS A 90 6.98 -10.08 3.25
C LYS A 90 6.69 -9.34 4.56
N LEU A 91 5.87 -8.28 4.51
CA LEU A 91 5.52 -7.49 5.69
C LEU A 91 4.69 -8.29 6.70
N ASP A 92 3.77 -9.13 6.21
CA ASP A 92 2.93 -9.96 7.07
C ASP A 92 3.76 -11.03 7.81
N GLY A 93 4.79 -11.60 7.16
CA GLY A 93 5.70 -12.57 7.77
C GLY A 93 6.69 -11.97 8.77
N GLU A 94 7.16 -10.74 8.55
CA GLU A 94 8.05 -10.05 9.49
C GLU A 94 7.31 -9.65 10.78
N GLU A 95 6.06 -9.21 10.68
CA GLU A 95 5.24 -8.82 11.84
C GLU A 95 4.93 -10.00 12.77
N GLU A 96 4.68 -11.19 12.21
CA GLU A 96 4.45 -12.40 13.00
C GLU A 96 5.73 -12.88 13.71
N ASN A 97 6.88 -12.79 13.05
CA ASN A 97 8.17 -13.14 13.62
C ASN A 97 8.60 -12.18 14.75
N GLU A 98 8.34 -10.88 14.60
CA GLU A 98 8.55 -9.87 15.63
C GLU A 98 7.67 -10.14 16.86
N LYS A 99 6.39 -10.49 16.67
CA LYS A 99 5.47 -10.87 17.77
C LYS A 99 5.94 -12.12 18.52
N LYS A 100 6.40 -13.14 17.79
CA LYS A 100 6.97 -14.37 18.39
C LYS A 100 8.22 -14.07 19.21
N ARG A 101 9.11 -13.21 18.71
CA ARG A 101 10.32 -12.78 19.44
C ARG A 101 9.97 -12.03 20.73
N ARG A 102 9.08 -11.03 20.68
CA ARG A 102 8.65 -10.28 21.87
C ARG A 102 7.95 -11.15 22.90
N ALA A 103 7.14 -12.12 22.46
CA ALA A 103 6.51 -13.09 23.36
C ALA A 103 7.58 -13.95 24.05
N PHE A 104 8.57 -14.42 23.30
CA PHE A 104 9.68 -15.23 23.84
C PHE A 104 10.52 -14.45 24.86
N ASP A 105 10.85 -13.18 24.60
CA ASP A 105 11.61 -12.34 25.53
C ASP A 105 10.83 -12.06 26.84
N ARG A 106 9.50 -11.92 26.75
CA ARG A 106 8.63 -11.81 27.94
C ARG A 106 8.65 -13.06 28.81
N PHE A 107 8.68 -14.25 28.21
CA PHE A 107 8.81 -15.50 28.96
C PHE A 107 10.19 -15.63 29.63
N ARG A 108 11.24 -15.12 29.00
CA ARG A 108 12.60 -15.12 29.56
C ARG A 108 12.73 -14.18 30.77
N ALA A 109 12.02 -13.05 30.78
CA ALA A 109 12.05 -12.07 31.87
C ALA A 109 11.33 -12.50 33.16
N LEU A 110 10.58 -13.61 33.13
CA LEU A 110 9.83 -14.16 34.27
C LEU A 110 10.57 -15.30 34.99
N ARG A 111 11.81 -15.61 34.60
CA ARG A 111 12.67 -16.63 35.21
C ARG A 111 13.86 -15.96 35.88
#